data_AF-A0A060WIV1-F1
#
_entry.id   AF-A0A060WIV1-F1
#
_cell.length_a   1.000
_cell.length_b   1.000
_cell.length_c   1.000
_cell.angle_alpha   90.00
_cell.angle_beta   90.00
_cell.angle_gamma   90.00
#
_symmetry.space_group_name_H-M   'P 1'
#
loop_
_entity.id
_entity.type
_entity.pdbx_description
1 polymer ?
#
loop_
_entity_poly.entity_id
_entity_poly.type
_entity_poly.pdbx_seq_one_letter_code
_entity_poly.pdbx_strand_id
1 'polypeptide(L)'
;MLIDETTTAESRQEVASNLVKLFLGQGLAKEFLDVLFKLELDKTSEPNTLFRSNSLASKSMESFLKVAGMQYLHRLLGPLINRIFEEKKYVELDPNKVELKEAGCTGLHRVHTEAEVIQQSTSLLQSYLSELLHAIVQSASYCPVALCQAFQQLYQCVNKRFPEPEYRKVKFIAVTSFLCLRFISPAIMSPKLFHLREKHADARTSRTLLLLAKAIQTIGNLDTLTCCSKEPWMVPLQPAIQLGITQLKDFISRLVSCDNSEDLGLQQRMSLQCGSMEKEGFILLHRTKDKSMLMTSPFKKYYVTLNKDTLSYARTQHSKKSSFISLPRIRAVEKVEEKSFGSANVMQIISSRDNGLVEKLYLDCKSVNELNQWLSALRKACSHNTDTMSSYHPGIYKGDRWSCCHQKDKAGTTDPGCDKTKHGVTLQEWYDPLDPDLESQLIYRHLIGVRQAMRKKYQEMIKPEEEDDRETLEGEKKLDGVTRLFSVLQDLQNSHTAVEEEERLKNRNFLLELQT
;
A
#
# COMPACT_ATOMS: atom_id res chain seq x y z
N MET A 1 22.86 9.50 6.89
CA MET A 1 23.04 9.46 8.37
C MET A 1 22.41 10.64 9.06
N LEU A 2 22.71 11.89 8.65
CA LEU A 2 22.18 13.09 9.28
C LEU A 2 20.65 13.11 9.46
N ILE A 3 19.90 12.79 8.40
CA ILE A 3 18.42 12.75 8.43
C ILE A 3 17.92 11.68 9.40
N ASP A 4 18.47 10.47 9.34
CA ASP A 4 18.10 9.34 10.20
C ASP A 4 18.29 9.65 11.69
N GLU A 5 19.39 10.35 12.02
CA GLU A 5 19.75 10.71 13.39
C GLU A 5 19.05 11.94 13.97
N THR A 6 18.57 12.83 13.11
CA THR A 6 17.89 14.09 13.53
C THR A 6 16.38 13.96 13.46
N THR A 7 15.87 12.95 12.75
CA THR A 7 14.46 12.60 12.72
C THR A 7 14.08 11.85 13.99
N THR A 8 12.99 12.29 14.64
CA THR A 8 12.48 11.66 15.87
C THR A 8 11.97 10.25 15.57
N ALA A 9 11.92 9.39 16.60
CA ALA A 9 11.42 8.02 16.44
C ALA A 9 9.97 7.96 15.92
N GLU A 10 9.14 8.94 16.29
CA GLU A 10 7.74 9.05 15.89
C GLU A 10 7.58 9.46 14.42
N SER A 11 8.36 10.43 13.95
CA SER A 11 8.31 10.93 12.56
C SER A 11 9.04 10.02 11.57
N ARG A 12 9.94 9.14 12.03
CA ARG A 12 10.77 8.28 11.16
C ARG A 12 9.96 7.40 10.21
N GLN A 13 8.80 6.88 10.66
CA GLN A 13 7.94 6.06 9.83
C GLN A 13 7.31 6.86 8.68
N GLU A 14 6.88 8.10 8.95
CA GLU A 14 6.27 8.99 7.96
C GLU A 14 7.31 9.44 6.94
N VAL A 15 8.48 9.88 7.40
CA VAL A 15 9.60 10.30 6.53
C VAL A 15 10.07 9.16 5.64
N ALA A 16 10.22 7.95 6.19
CA ALA A 16 10.54 6.76 5.41
C ALA A 16 9.50 6.48 4.33
N SER A 17 8.21 6.60 4.68
CA SER A 17 7.11 6.40 3.74
C SER A 17 7.15 7.40 2.60
N ASN A 18 7.31 8.68 2.91
CA ASN A 18 7.30 9.75 1.90
C ASN A 18 8.52 9.65 0.97
N LEU A 19 9.71 9.38 1.52
CA LEU A 19 10.92 9.15 0.73
C LEU A 19 10.76 7.98 -0.22
N VAL A 20 10.27 6.84 0.27
CA VAL A 20 10.03 5.66 -0.57
C VAL A 20 9.07 5.98 -1.71
N LYS A 21 7.96 6.65 -1.43
CA LYS A 21 6.98 6.99 -2.48
C LYS A 21 7.55 7.96 -3.51
N LEU A 22 8.32 8.97 -3.07
CA LEU A 22 9.00 9.92 -3.95
C LEU A 22 9.97 9.18 -4.89
N PHE A 23 10.90 8.40 -4.34
CA PHE A 23 11.90 7.69 -5.13
C PHE A 23 11.29 6.59 -6.00
N LEU A 24 10.20 5.95 -5.55
CA LEU A 24 9.45 5.00 -6.37
C LEU A 24 8.74 5.70 -7.52
N GLY A 25 8.15 6.88 -7.29
CA GLY A 25 7.50 7.68 -8.33
C GLY A 25 8.46 8.19 -9.40
N GLN A 26 9.72 8.40 -9.02
CA GLN A 26 10.81 8.80 -9.94
C GLN A 26 11.55 7.61 -10.57
N GLY A 27 11.21 6.36 -10.21
CA GLY A 27 11.90 5.17 -10.72
C GLY A 27 13.29 4.92 -10.13
N LEU A 28 13.63 5.58 -9.01
CA LEU A 28 14.94 5.56 -8.34
C LEU A 28 14.92 4.78 -7.00
N ALA A 29 13.87 3.98 -6.75
CA ALA A 29 13.72 3.23 -5.51
C ALA A 29 14.87 2.23 -5.25
N LYS A 30 15.42 1.66 -6.34
CA LYS A 30 16.50 0.67 -6.28
C LYS A 30 17.79 1.30 -5.74
N GLU A 31 18.16 2.45 -6.26
CA GLU A 31 19.33 3.23 -5.87
C GLU A 31 19.18 3.74 -4.44
N PHE A 32 17.98 4.24 -4.11
CA PHE A 32 17.66 4.72 -2.77
C PHE A 32 17.83 3.62 -1.70
N LEU A 33 17.24 2.44 -1.92
CA LEU A 33 17.35 1.32 -0.98
C LEU A 33 18.80 0.81 -0.86
N ASP A 34 19.56 0.77 -1.95
CA ASP A 34 20.97 0.37 -1.93
C ASP A 34 21.82 1.30 -1.04
N VAL A 35 21.61 2.61 -1.12
CA VAL A 35 22.28 3.59 -0.25
C VAL A 35 21.90 3.34 1.21
N LEU A 36 20.61 3.14 1.51
CA LEU A 36 20.16 2.88 2.88
C LEU A 36 20.73 1.58 3.46
N PHE A 37 20.79 0.51 2.66
CA PHE A 37 21.36 -0.76 3.10
C PHE A 37 22.85 -0.64 3.40
N LYS A 38 23.61 0.04 2.54
CA LYS A 38 25.05 0.30 2.79
C LYS A 38 25.26 1.08 4.08
N LEU A 39 24.53 2.18 4.26
CA LEU A 39 24.62 3.00 5.47
C LEU A 39 24.28 2.22 6.75
N GLU A 40 23.28 1.33 6.72
CA GLU A 40 22.94 0.50 7.88
C GLU A 40 24.01 -0.58 8.15
N LEU A 41 24.55 -1.19 7.09
CA LEU A 41 25.58 -2.22 7.18
C LEU A 41 26.91 -1.66 7.70
N ASP A 42 27.24 -0.42 7.34
CA ASP A 42 28.44 0.25 7.81
C ASP A 42 28.36 0.58 9.31
N LYS A 43 27.16 0.95 9.80
CA LYS A 43 26.92 1.18 11.24
C LYS A 43 26.87 -0.11 12.07
N THR A 44 26.51 -1.24 11.48
CA THR A 44 26.24 -2.47 12.21
C THR A 44 27.50 -3.33 12.33
N SER A 45 28.07 -3.41 13.52
CA SER A 45 29.23 -4.28 13.81
C SER A 45 28.82 -5.73 14.07
N GLU A 46 27.64 -5.95 14.67
CA GLU A 46 27.16 -7.28 15.06
C GLU A 46 26.09 -7.81 14.08
N PRO A 47 26.30 -8.95 13.41
CA PRO A 47 25.34 -9.49 12.44
C PRO A 47 23.97 -9.82 13.04
N ASN A 48 23.92 -10.14 14.34
CA ASN A 48 22.69 -10.48 15.03
C ASN A 48 21.81 -9.25 15.32
N THR A 49 22.32 -8.03 15.28
CA THR A 49 21.52 -6.80 15.50
C THR A 49 21.07 -6.15 14.20
N LEU A 50 21.48 -6.71 13.06
CA LEU A 50 21.24 -6.19 11.73
C LEU A 50 19.74 -5.95 11.45
N PHE A 51 19.41 -4.71 11.08
CA PHE A 51 18.05 -4.21 10.86
C PHE A 51 17.08 -4.43 12.03
N ARG A 52 17.52 -4.67 13.28
CA ARG A 52 16.62 -4.76 14.45
C ARG A 52 16.31 -3.39 15.06
N SER A 53 17.13 -2.39 14.78
CA SER A 53 16.98 -1.01 15.21
C SER A 53 15.78 -0.33 14.52
N ASN A 54 15.21 0.70 15.16
CA ASN A 54 14.25 1.59 14.53
C ASN A 54 15.00 2.59 13.64
N SER A 55 15.52 2.13 12.51
CA SER A 55 16.34 2.91 11.56
C SER A 55 15.54 3.36 10.34
N LEU A 56 16.00 4.42 9.67
CA LEU A 56 15.41 4.87 8.41
C LEU A 56 15.47 3.75 7.35
N ALA A 57 16.52 2.93 7.34
CA ALA A 57 16.66 1.80 6.43
C ALA A 57 15.57 0.74 6.65
N SER A 58 15.38 0.30 7.89
CA SER A 58 14.33 -0.68 8.23
C SER A 58 12.94 -0.15 7.94
N LYS A 59 12.65 1.12 8.30
CA LYS A 59 11.35 1.76 8.03
C LYS A 59 11.08 1.99 6.55
N SER A 60 12.10 2.33 5.77
CA SER A 60 11.96 2.52 4.32
C SER A 60 11.70 1.20 3.63
N MET A 61 12.42 0.14 3.99
CA MET A 61 12.16 -1.18 3.43
C MET A 61 10.76 -1.70 3.80
N GLU A 62 10.30 -1.52 5.04
CA GLU A 62 8.92 -1.83 5.47
C GLU A 62 7.88 -1.09 4.62
N SER A 63 8.08 0.21 4.40
CA SER A 63 7.16 1.01 3.58
C SER A 63 7.20 0.56 2.12
N PHE A 64 8.38 0.31 1.56
CA PHE A 64 8.54 -0.16 0.19
C PHE A 64 7.82 -1.48 -0.06
N LEU A 65 7.95 -2.46 0.85
CA LEU A 65 7.23 -3.73 0.73
C LEU A 65 5.72 -3.53 0.72
N LYS A 66 5.20 -2.60 1.53
CA LYS A 66 3.77 -2.32 1.53
C LYS A 66 3.32 -1.61 0.25
N VAL A 67 4.06 -0.62 -0.26
CA VAL A 67 3.68 0.12 -1.47
C VAL A 67 3.79 -0.78 -2.71
N ALA A 68 4.92 -1.45 -2.90
CA ALA A 68 5.19 -2.25 -4.10
C ALA A 68 4.59 -3.68 -4.03
N GLY A 69 4.35 -4.19 -2.83
CA GLY A 69 3.99 -5.60 -2.61
C GLY A 69 2.55 -5.87 -2.23
N MET A 70 1.68 -4.86 -2.04
CA MET A 70 0.34 -5.11 -1.49
C MET A 70 -0.50 -6.05 -2.37
N GLN A 71 -0.48 -5.88 -3.69
CA GLN A 71 -1.22 -6.79 -4.61
C GLN A 71 -0.68 -8.22 -4.55
N TYR A 72 0.65 -8.36 -4.49
CA TYR A 72 1.30 -9.65 -4.32
C TYR A 72 0.89 -10.33 -3.01
N LEU A 73 0.84 -9.57 -1.92
CA LEU A 73 0.40 -10.03 -0.61
C LEU A 73 -1.07 -10.49 -0.62
N HIS A 74 -1.94 -9.77 -1.32
CA HIS A 74 -3.35 -10.13 -1.48
C HIS A 74 -3.52 -11.46 -2.22
N ARG A 75 -2.80 -11.65 -3.32
CA ARG A 75 -2.81 -12.92 -4.07
C ARG A 75 -2.23 -14.07 -3.23
N LEU A 76 -1.21 -13.80 -2.43
CA LEU A 76 -0.53 -14.78 -1.59
C LEU A 76 -1.38 -15.21 -0.38
N LEU A 77 -1.89 -14.26 0.41
CA LEU A 77 -2.53 -14.52 1.70
C LEU A 77 -4.06 -14.54 1.65
N GLY A 78 -4.66 -13.89 0.65
CA GLY A 78 -6.11 -13.73 0.56
C GLY A 78 -6.89 -15.04 0.64
N PRO A 79 -6.57 -16.07 -0.17
CA PRO A 79 -7.28 -17.35 -0.13
C PRO A 79 -7.26 -18.02 1.25
N LEU A 80 -6.08 -18.12 1.87
CA LEU A 80 -5.91 -18.75 3.18
C LEU A 80 -6.62 -17.97 4.30
N ILE A 81 -6.49 -16.64 4.30
CA ILE A 81 -7.16 -15.81 5.32
C ILE A 81 -8.68 -15.93 5.18
N ASN A 82 -9.23 -15.91 3.96
CA ASN A 82 -10.67 -16.07 3.75
C ASN A 82 -11.16 -17.40 4.31
N ARG A 83 -10.45 -18.49 4.02
CA ARG A 83 -10.73 -19.82 4.57
C ARG A 83 -10.75 -19.84 6.10
N ILE A 84 -9.76 -19.25 6.76
CA ILE A 84 -9.71 -19.20 8.24
C ILE A 84 -10.89 -18.41 8.82
N PHE A 85 -11.30 -17.31 8.16
CA PHE A 85 -12.45 -16.51 8.58
C PHE A 85 -13.80 -17.20 8.36
N GLU A 86 -13.89 -18.10 7.37
CA GLU A 86 -15.09 -18.89 7.08
C GLU A 86 -15.20 -20.11 8.01
N GLU A 87 -14.09 -20.84 8.22
CA GLU A 87 -14.09 -22.06 9.03
C GLU A 87 -14.27 -21.78 10.52
N LYS A 88 -13.73 -20.67 11.05
CA LYS A 88 -13.81 -20.26 12.47
C LYS A 88 -13.54 -21.38 13.49
N LYS A 89 -12.68 -22.33 13.13
CA LYS A 89 -12.31 -23.46 13.99
C LYS A 89 -11.53 -22.97 15.20
N TYR A 90 -11.74 -23.60 16.35
CA TYR A 90 -10.98 -23.34 17.56
C TYR A 90 -9.61 -24.02 17.44
N VAL A 91 -8.54 -23.26 17.68
CA VAL A 91 -7.16 -23.72 17.64
C VAL A 91 -6.44 -23.22 18.88
N GLU A 92 -6.04 -24.14 19.75
CA GLU A 92 -5.19 -23.85 20.90
C GLU A 92 -4.16 -24.97 21.08
N LEU A 93 -2.91 -24.57 21.33
CA LEU A 93 -1.78 -25.47 21.50
C LEU A 93 -1.21 -25.42 22.92
N ASP A 94 -1.44 -24.32 23.65
CA ASP A 94 -1.00 -24.15 25.03
C ASP A 94 -1.97 -24.85 25.98
N PRO A 95 -1.54 -25.93 26.66
CA PRO A 95 -2.34 -26.65 27.68
C PRO A 95 -3.08 -25.72 28.65
N ASN A 96 -2.40 -24.65 29.08
CA ASN A 96 -2.92 -23.74 30.11
C ASN A 96 -4.04 -22.81 29.61
N LYS A 97 -4.30 -22.80 28.30
CA LYS A 97 -5.28 -21.92 27.64
C LYS A 97 -6.40 -22.69 26.96
N VAL A 98 -6.39 -24.03 27.03
CA VAL A 98 -7.42 -24.87 26.45
C VAL A 98 -8.72 -24.68 27.25
N GLU A 99 -9.73 -24.11 26.60
CA GLU A 99 -11.07 -24.02 27.17
C GLU A 99 -11.82 -25.33 26.91
N LEU A 100 -11.86 -26.20 27.93
CA LEU A 100 -12.73 -27.37 27.91
C LEU A 100 -14.17 -26.90 28.11
N LYS A 101 -15.03 -27.09 27.11
CA LYS A 101 -16.47 -26.89 27.30
C LYS A 101 -16.97 -27.98 28.25
N GLU A 102 -17.33 -27.60 29.49
CA GLU A 102 -18.13 -28.46 30.34
C GLU A 102 -19.42 -28.80 29.59
N ALA A 103 -19.75 -30.08 29.55
CA ALA A 103 -20.97 -30.56 28.90
C ALA A 103 -22.19 -30.02 29.64
N GLY A 104 -22.68 -28.85 29.23
CA GLY A 104 -24.04 -28.41 29.54
C GLY A 104 -25.03 -29.49 29.08
N CYS A 105 -25.99 -29.80 29.94
CA CYS A 105 -26.87 -30.98 29.93
C CYS A 105 -27.69 -31.21 28.63
N THR A 106 -27.03 -31.56 27.52
CA THR A 106 -27.65 -32.14 26.32
C THR A 106 -26.74 -33.25 25.82
N GLY A 107 -27.12 -34.50 26.11
CA GLY A 107 -26.29 -35.70 25.99
C GLY A 107 -25.97 -36.18 24.56
N LEU A 108 -25.34 -35.34 23.74
CA LEU A 108 -24.86 -35.75 22.41
C LEU A 108 -23.50 -35.16 21.98
N HIS A 109 -22.86 -34.31 22.80
CA HIS A 109 -21.52 -33.78 22.48
C HIS A 109 -20.45 -34.56 23.24
N ARG A 110 -19.55 -35.22 22.50
CA ARG A 110 -18.38 -35.92 23.05
C ARG A 110 -17.56 -34.95 23.91
N VAL A 111 -17.19 -35.37 25.11
CA VAL A 111 -16.18 -34.68 25.92
C VAL A 111 -14.86 -34.83 25.19
N HIS A 112 -14.34 -33.75 24.60
CA HIS A 112 -12.99 -33.77 24.04
C HIS A 112 -12.00 -33.65 25.19
N THR A 113 -11.05 -34.58 25.27
CA THR A 113 -9.92 -34.45 26.19
C THR A 113 -9.01 -33.31 25.73
N GLU A 114 -8.28 -32.68 26.66
CA GLU A 114 -7.31 -31.63 26.33
C GLU A 114 -6.32 -32.09 25.26
N ALA A 115 -5.82 -33.33 25.38
CA ALA A 115 -4.92 -33.94 24.42
C ALA A 115 -5.53 -34.08 23.01
N GLU A 116 -6.81 -34.43 22.90
CA GLU A 116 -7.52 -34.49 21.61
C GLU A 116 -7.65 -33.10 20.97
N VAL A 117 -7.98 -32.07 21.77
CA VAL A 117 -8.09 -30.69 21.29
C VAL A 117 -6.74 -30.19 20.77
N ILE A 118 -5.66 -30.45 21.51
CA ILE A 118 -4.30 -30.07 21.10
C ILE A 118 -3.89 -30.83 19.84
N GLN A 119 -4.17 -32.13 19.74
CA GLN A 119 -3.85 -32.93 18.56
C GLN A 119 -4.60 -32.44 17.32
N GLN A 120 -5.91 -32.17 17.44
CA GLN A 120 -6.72 -31.62 16.36
C GLN A 120 -6.25 -30.22 15.95
N SER A 121 -5.95 -29.37 16.93
CA SER A 121 -5.42 -28.01 16.72
C SER A 121 -4.06 -28.04 16.01
N THR A 122 -3.19 -28.96 16.41
CA THR A 122 -1.88 -29.17 15.78
C THR A 122 -2.04 -29.57 14.32
N SER A 123 -2.87 -30.59 14.04
CA SER A 123 -3.11 -31.06 12.67
C SER A 123 -3.69 -29.96 11.77
N LEU A 124 -4.63 -29.18 12.29
CA LEU A 124 -5.25 -28.07 11.56
C LEU A 124 -4.24 -26.95 11.29
N LEU A 125 -3.46 -26.55 12.29
CA LEU A 125 -2.44 -25.51 12.13
C LEU A 125 -1.32 -25.95 11.18
N GLN A 126 -0.90 -27.21 11.25
CA GLN A 126 0.04 -27.79 10.28
C GLN A 126 -0.52 -27.73 8.85
N SER A 127 -1.81 -28.03 8.66
CA SER A 127 -2.46 -27.91 7.35
C SER A 127 -2.41 -26.47 6.80
N TYR A 128 -2.80 -25.47 7.61
CA TYR A 128 -2.72 -24.06 7.21
C TYR A 128 -1.29 -23.61 6.94
N LEU A 129 -0.34 -24.04 7.76
CA LEU A 129 1.07 -23.71 7.61
C LEU A 129 1.66 -24.30 6.32
N SER A 130 1.36 -25.56 6.02
CA SER A 130 1.79 -26.22 4.79
C SER A 130 1.19 -25.57 3.54
N GLU A 131 -0.09 -25.20 3.58
CA GLU A 131 -0.74 -24.46 2.49
C GLU A 131 -0.06 -23.10 2.26
N LEU A 132 0.20 -22.36 3.34
CA LEU A 132 0.88 -21.06 3.28
C LEU A 132 2.30 -21.17 2.71
N LEU A 133 3.09 -22.12 3.21
CA LEU A 133 4.46 -22.33 2.74
C LEU A 133 4.48 -22.73 1.26
N HIS A 134 3.55 -23.59 0.84
CA HIS A 134 3.40 -23.93 -0.57
C HIS A 134 3.05 -22.69 -1.41
N ALA A 135 2.11 -21.86 -0.95
CA ALA A 135 1.76 -20.62 -1.64
C ALA A 135 2.96 -19.65 -1.75
N ILE A 136 3.78 -19.51 -0.70
CA ILE A 136 5.03 -18.72 -0.71
C ILE A 136 6.02 -19.29 -1.72
N VAL A 137 6.22 -20.61 -1.76
CA VAL A 137 7.16 -21.24 -2.70
C VAL A 137 6.73 -21.03 -4.16
N GLN A 138 5.42 -21.08 -4.44
CA GLN A 138 4.86 -20.86 -5.78
C GLN A 138 4.85 -19.39 -6.19
N SER A 139 4.81 -18.48 -5.21
CA SER A 139 4.73 -17.04 -5.45
C SER A 139 5.98 -16.43 -6.07
N ALA A 140 7.09 -17.16 -6.10
CA ALA A 140 8.31 -16.75 -6.80
C ALA A 140 8.05 -16.39 -8.28
N SER A 141 7.09 -17.07 -8.93
CA SER A 141 6.75 -16.87 -10.35
C SER A 141 6.01 -15.55 -10.65
N TYR A 142 5.31 -14.99 -9.66
CA TYR A 142 4.53 -13.77 -9.82
C TYR A 142 4.95 -12.66 -8.86
N CYS A 143 6.10 -12.81 -8.21
CA CYS A 143 6.66 -11.79 -7.33
C CYS A 143 7.03 -10.54 -8.15
N PRO A 144 6.59 -9.33 -7.73
CA PRO A 144 6.93 -8.09 -8.44
C PRO A 144 8.44 -7.91 -8.56
N VAL A 145 8.91 -7.52 -9.75
CA VAL A 145 10.34 -7.33 -10.06
C VAL A 145 11.02 -6.40 -9.07
N ALA A 146 10.35 -5.30 -8.71
CA ALA A 146 10.87 -4.34 -7.75
C ALA A 146 11.18 -5.00 -6.38
N LEU A 147 10.33 -5.93 -5.93
CA LEU A 147 10.59 -6.69 -4.70
C LEU A 147 11.76 -7.66 -4.88
N CYS A 148 11.79 -8.41 -5.98
CA CYS A 148 12.88 -9.34 -6.29
C CYS A 148 14.24 -8.61 -6.30
N GLN A 149 14.31 -7.45 -6.97
CA GLN A 149 15.51 -6.63 -7.03
C GLN A 149 15.93 -6.11 -5.65
N ALA A 150 14.99 -5.59 -4.85
CA ALA A 150 15.30 -5.10 -3.50
C ALA A 150 15.83 -6.22 -2.59
N PHE A 151 15.23 -7.42 -2.64
CA PHE A 151 15.71 -8.56 -1.88
C PHE A 151 17.04 -9.11 -2.41
N GLN A 152 17.25 -9.11 -3.72
CA GLN A 152 18.52 -9.48 -4.34
C GLN A 152 19.64 -8.54 -3.88
N GLN A 153 19.41 -7.22 -3.91
CA GLN A 153 20.37 -6.22 -3.43
C GLN A 153 20.67 -6.41 -1.94
N LEU A 154 19.64 -6.52 -1.10
CA LEU A 154 19.80 -6.75 0.33
C LEU A 154 20.65 -8.00 0.59
N TYR A 155 20.32 -9.11 -0.09
CA TYR A 155 21.04 -10.37 0.05
C TYR A 155 22.53 -10.23 -0.36
N GLN A 156 22.80 -9.56 -1.47
CA GLN A 156 24.16 -9.34 -1.98
C GLN A 156 24.96 -8.41 -1.07
N CYS A 157 24.39 -7.29 -0.60
CA CYS A 157 25.07 -6.35 0.28
C CYS A 157 25.45 -7.00 1.61
N VAL A 158 24.55 -7.78 2.21
CA VAL A 158 24.83 -8.52 3.45
C VAL A 158 25.90 -9.59 3.22
N ASN A 159 25.84 -10.32 2.11
CA ASN A 159 26.83 -11.35 1.78
C ASN A 159 28.23 -10.77 1.50
N LYS A 160 28.32 -9.54 0.98
CA LYS A 160 29.60 -8.84 0.78
C LYS A 160 30.18 -8.34 2.11
N ARG A 161 29.35 -7.87 3.03
CA ARG A 161 29.77 -7.34 4.34
C ARG A 161 30.21 -8.44 5.30
N PHE A 162 29.53 -9.59 5.29
CA PHE A 162 29.81 -10.73 6.17
C PHE A 162 30.06 -12.00 5.34
N PRO A 163 31.23 -12.13 4.68
CA PRO A 163 31.55 -13.27 3.82
C PRO A 163 31.90 -14.55 4.60
N GLU A 164 32.11 -14.46 5.91
CA GLU A 164 32.58 -15.57 6.75
C GLU A 164 31.56 -16.72 6.79
N PRO A 165 32.01 -17.99 6.81
CA PRO A 165 31.13 -19.16 6.78
C PRO A 165 30.17 -19.23 7.98
N GLU A 166 30.58 -18.68 9.13
CA GLU A 166 29.77 -18.58 10.35
C GLU A 166 28.53 -17.70 10.15
N TYR A 167 28.62 -16.68 9.28
CA TYR A 167 27.55 -15.74 8.98
C TYR A 167 26.75 -16.08 7.73
N ARG A 168 26.93 -17.27 7.15
CA ARG A 168 26.20 -17.72 5.94
C ARG A 168 24.69 -17.65 6.07
N LYS A 169 24.14 -17.77 7.29
CA LYS A 169 22.70 -17.64 7.57
C LYS A 169 22.22 -16.19 7.57
N VAL A 170 23.07 -15.22 7.87
CA VAL A 170 22.71 -13.81 8.10
C VAL A 170 22.04 -13.19 6.87
N LYS A 171 22.53 -13.47 5.66
CA LYS A 171 21.91 -13.01 4.41
C LYS A 171 20.47 -13.52 4.19
N PHE A 172 20.18 -14.74 4.62
CA PHE A 172 18.81 -15.28 4.60
C PHE A 172 17.97 -14.65 5.71
N ILE A 173 18.53 -14.47 6.91
CA ILE A 173 17.87 -13.80 8.03
C ILE A 173 17.50 -12.36 7.67
N ALA A 174 18.36 -11.63 6.96
CA ALA A 174 18.07 -10.26 6.52
C ALA A 174 16.83 -10.21 5.62
N VAL A 175 16.76 -11.07 4.59
CA VAL A 175 15.60 -11.14 3.68
C VAL A 175 14.33 -11.58 4.42
N THR A 176 14.41 -12.66 5.21
CA THR A 176 13.27 -13.19 5.98
C THR A 176 12.78 -12.24 7.07
N SER A 177 13.66 -11.41 7.65
CA SER A 177 13.26 -10.40 8.63
C SER A 177 12.30 -9.36 8.03
N PHE A 178 12.48 -9.00 6.76
CA PHE A 178 11.57 -8.10 6.07
C PHE A 178 10.36 -8.85 5.51
N LEU A 179 10.59 -9.96 4.79
CA LEU A 179 9.53 -10.70 4.13
C LEU A 179 8.58 -11.39 5.12
N CYS A 180 9.11 -12.19 6.04
CA CYS A 180 8.31 -12.99 6.97
C CYS A 180 7.90 -12.15 8.19
N LEU A 181 8.85 -11.50 8.87
CA LEU A 181 8.57 -10.86 10.17
C LEU A 181 7.86 -9.51 10.04
N ARG A 182 8.14 -8.72 8.99
CA ARG A 182 7.61 -7.36 8.83
C ARG A 182 6.53 -7.19 7.77
N PHE A 183 6.37 -8.17 6.89
CA PHE A 183 5.40 -8.09 5.80
C PHE A 183 4.32 -9.18 5.90
N ILE A 184 4.69 -10.46 5.79
CA ILE A 184 3.72 -11.56 5.83
C ILE A 184 3.08 -11.73 7.22
N SER A 185 3.87 -11.83 8.29
CA SER A 185 3.33 -12.11 9.63
C SER A 185 2.43 -10.99 10.15
N PRO A 186 2.77 -9.69 10.03
CA PRO A 186 1.86 -8.62 10.42
C PRO A 186 0.56 -8.62 9.60
N ALA A 187 0.62 -9.01 8.32
CA ALA A 187 -0.56 -9.15 7.48
C ALA A 187 -1.47 -10.31 7.89
N ILE A 188 -0.89 -11.43 8.36
CA ILE A 188 -1.65 -12.54 8.93
C ILE A 188 -2.28 -12.11 10.27
N MET A 189 -1.51 -11.47 11.16
CA MET A 189 -1.99 -11.05 12.49
C MET A 189 -3.07 -9.98 12.42
N SER A 190 -2.97 -9.04 11.48
CA SER A 190 -3.89 -7.92 11.33
C SER A 190 -4.38 -7.76 9.89
N PRO A 191 -5.21 -8.71 9.37
CA PRO A 191 -5.63 -8.70 7.96
C PRO A 191 -6.35 -7.43 7.52
N LYS A 192 -7.06 -6.76 8.44
CA LYS A 192 -7.76 -5.50 8.17
C LYS A 192 -6.79 -4.37 7.82
N LEU A 193 -5.67 -4.24 8.53
CA LEU A 193 -4.67 -3.18 8.29
C LEU A 193 -3.95 -3.34 6.95
N PHE A 194 -4.01 -4.53 6.36
CA PHE A 194 -3.48 -4.84 5.03
C PHE A 194 -4.59 -4.96 3.98
N HIS A 195 -5.82 -4.55 4.32
CA HIS A 195 -7.00 -4.61 3.44
C HIS A 195 -7.35 -6.01 2.91
N LEU A 196 -6.87 -7.07 3.56
CA LEU A 196 -7.22 -8.46 3.22
C LEU A 196 -8.64 -8.80 3.66
N ARG A 197 -9.17 -8.08 4.66
CA ARG A 197 -10.54 -8.20 5.19
C ARG A 197 -11.10 -6.84 5.56
N GLU A 198 -12.42 -6.68 5.48
CA GLU A 198 -13.10 -5.43 5.84
C GLU A 198 -13.27 -5.26 7.36
N LYS A 199 -13.41 -6.38 8.08
CA LYS A 199 -13.68 -6.42 9.52
C LYS A 199 -12.50 -7.03 10.28
N HIS A 200 -12.35 -6.64 11.54
CA HIS A 200 -11.42 -7.32 12.45
C HIS A 200 -11.86 -8.78 12.68
N ALA A 201 -10.87 -9.65 12.93
CA ALA A 201 -11.13 -11.02 13.34
C ALA A 201 -11.83 -11.03 14.72
N ASP A 202 -12.71 -12.01 14.94
CA ASP A 202 -13.17 -12.33 16.29
C ASP A 202 -12.04 -12.99 17.11
N ALA A 203 -12.23 -13.13 18.43
CA ALA A 203 -11.18 -13.62 19.32
C ALA A 203 -10.61 -14.99 18.91
N ARG A 204 -11.47 -15.91 18.43
CA ARG A 204 -11.05 -17.26 18.00
C ARG A 204 -10.24 -17.23 16.71
N THR A 205 -10.72 -16.51 15.70
CA THR A 205 -9.98 -16.33 14.44
C THR A 205 -8.67 -15.59 14.69
N SER A 206 -8.69 -14.55 15.54
CA SER A 206 -7.47 -13.80 15.91
C SER A 206 -6.43 -14.70 16.57
N ARG A 207 -6.84 -15.60 17.46
CA ARG A 207 -5.93 -16.58 18.08
C ARG A 207 -5.31 -17.52 17.04
N THR A 208 -6.10 -18.04 16.11
CA THR A 208 -5.62 -18.92 15.04
C THR A 208 -4.59 -18.20 14.15
N LEU A 209 -4.90 -16.96 13.74
CA LEU A 209 -4.00 -16.13 12.94
C LEU A 209 -2.69 -15.81 13.68
N LEU A 210 -2.78 -15.55 14.99
CA LEU A 210 -1.60 -15.31 15.83
C LEU A 210 -0.68 -16.54 15.87
N LEU A 211 -1.24 -17.74 16.09
CA LEU A 211 -0.47 -18.98 16.10
C LEU A 211 0.20 -19.26 14.74
N LEU A 212 -0.53 -19.02 13.64
CA LEU A 212 0.01 -19.18 12.29
C LEU A 212 1.14 -18.18 12.00
N ALA A 213 0.92 -16.91 12.31
CA ALA A 213 1.93 -15.86 12.16
C ALA A 213 3.19 -16.19 12.97
N LYS A 214 3.01 -16.71 14.18
CA LYS A 214 4.12 -17.11 15.05
C LYS A 214 4.93 -18.27 14.48
N ALA A 215 4.26 -19.28 13.91
CA ALA A 215 4.95 -20.36 13.21
C ALA A 215 5.80 -19.83 12.03
N ILE A 216 5.25 -18.91 11.23
CA ILE A 216 5.98 -18.26 10.13
C ILE A 216 7.14 -17.38 10.63
N GLN A 217 6.98 -16.66 11.75
CA GLN A 217 8.06 -15.90 12.38
C GLN A 217 9.20 -16.82 12.85
N THR A 218 8.88 -17.96 13.46
CA THR A 218 9.89 -18.97 13.85
C THR A 218 10.64 -19.50 12.63
N ILE A 219 9.93 -19.83 11.55
CA ILE A 219 10.55 -20.24 10.28
C ILE A 219 11.44 -19.12 9.73
N GLY A 220 10.98 -17.87 9.75
CA GLY A 220 11.74 -16.71 9.28
C GLY A 220 13.01 -16.43 10.10
N ASN A 221 13.02 -16.75 11.39
CA ASN A 221 14.24 -16.64 12.20
C ASN A 221 15.28 -17.74 11.92
N LEU A 222 14.93 -18.77 11.13
CA LEU A 222 15.79 -19.90 10.76
C LEU A 222 16.39 -20.63 11.97
N ASP A 223 15.70 -20.62 13.11
CA ASP A 223 16.10 -21.24 14.36
C ASP A 223 15.10 -22.33 14.77
N THR A 224 15.60 -23.55 14.90
CA THR A 224 14.81 -24.75 15.20
C THR A 224 14.87 -25.15 16.68
N LEU A 225 15.86 -24.67 17.44
CA LEU A 225 16.18 -25.16 18.78
C LEU A 225 15.70 -24.19 19.86
N THR A 226 15.86 -22.88 19.67
CA THR A 226 15.50 -21.90 20.72
C THR A 226 13.98 -21.74 20.92
N CYS A 227 13.18 -22.02 19.88
CA CYS A 227 11.73 -21.92 19.97
C CYS A 227 11.13 -22.96 20.93
N CYS A 228 11.63 -24.19 20.90
CA CYS A 228 11.11 -25.29 21.73
C CYS A 228 11.44 -25.11 23.23
N SER A 229 12.56 -24.44 23.55
CA SER A 229 12.95 -24.17 24.94
C SER A 229 12.14 -23.04 25.58
N LYS A 230 11.74 -22.03 24.81
CA LYS A 230 10.93 -20.90 25.32
C LYS A 230 9.44 -21.23 25.36
N GLU A 231 8.98 -22.05 24.43
CA GLU A 231 7.55 -22.34 24.23
C GLU A 231 7.33 -23.83 23.95
N PRO A 232 7.24 -24.67 25.01
CA PRO A 232 7.12 -26.13 24.86
C PRO A 232 5.93 -26.59 24.01
N TRP A 233 4.86 -25.80 24.00
CA TRP A 233 3.65 -26.06 23.21
C TRP A 233 3.87 -25.96 21.68
N MET A 234 4.99 -25.41 21.21
CA MET A 234 5.35 -25.37 19.78
C MET A 234 6.05 -26.65 19.30
N VAL A 235 6.49 -27.53 20.19
CA VAL A 235 7.22 -28.78 19.86
C VAL A 235 6.49 -29.63 18.81
N PRO A 236 5.15 -29.83 18.86
CA PRO A 236 4.44 -30.61 17.85
C PRO A 236 4.53 -30.05 16.42
N LEU A 237 4.85 -28.76 16.26
CA LEU A 237 5.02 -28.11 14.96
C LEU A 237 6.46 -28.18 14.42
N GLN A 238 7.42 -28.65 15.21
CA GLN A 238 8.84 -28.63 14.86
C GLN A 238 9.16 -29.30 13.50
N PRO A 239 8.58 -30.46 13.14
CA PRO A 239 8.83 -31.07 11.82
C PRO A 239 8.38 -30.17 10.66
N ALA A 240 7.22 -29.54 10.79
CA ALA A 240 6.70 -28.61 9.77
C ALA A 240 7.55 -27.34 9.67
N ILE A 241 8.04 -26.83 10.81
CA ILE A 241 8.94 -25.67 10.87
C ILE A 241 10.28 -25.99 10.16
N GLN A 242 10.86 -27.16 10.42
CA GLN A 242 12.11 -27.59 9.75
C GLN A 242 11.95 -27.68 8.24
N LEU A 243 10.86 -28.28 7.76
CA LEU A 243 10.54 -28.33 6.33
C LEU A 243 10.36 -26.92 5.75
N GLY A 244 9.63 -26.05 6.46
CA GLY A 244 9.40 -24.67 6.05
C GLY A 244 10.68 -23.84 5.94
N ILE A 245 11.65 -24.04 6.85
CA ILE A 245 12.96 -23.37 6.78
C ILE A 245 13.70 -23.74 5.49
N THR A 246 13.70 -25.01 5.11
CA THR A 246 14.32 -25.47 3.86
C THR A 246 13.61 -24.87 2.64
N GLN A 247 12.28 -24.98 2.59
CA GLN A 247 11.47 -24.40 1.51
C GLN A 247 11.66 -22.89 1.36
N LEU A 248 11.78 -22.17 2.47
CA LEU A 248 11.97 -20.72 2.49
C LEU A 248 13.37 -20.32 1.97
N LYS A 249 14.41 -21.09 2.32
CA LYS A 249 15.76 -20.88 1.77
C LYS A 249 15.81 -21.13 0.26
N ASP A 250 15.13 -22.17 -0.22
CA ASP A 250 15.03 -22.48 -1.65
C ASP A 250 14.25 -21.39 -2.39
N PHE A 251 13.17 -20.89 -1.79
CA PHE A 251 12.42 -19.75 -2.31
C PHE A 251 13.28 -18.48 -2.43
N ILE A 252 14.01 -18.11 -1.37
CA ILE A 252 14.88 -16.93 -1.39
C ILE A 252 16.01 -17.09 -2.42
N SER A 253 16.59 -18.28 -2.51
CA SER A 253 17.63 -18.55 -3.51
C SER A 253 17.08 -18.35 -4.93
N ARG A 254 15.86 -18.81 -5.22
CA ARG A 254 15.19 -18.56 -6.50
C ARG A 254 14.93 -17.07 -6.74
N LEU A 255 14.46 -16.33 -5.74
CA LEU A 255 14.24 -14.87 -5.87
C LEU A 255 15.53 -14.10 -6.20
N VAL A 256 16.64 -14.47 -5.58
CA VAL A 256 17.93 -13.78 -5.71
C VAL A 256 18.66 -14.16 -7.00
N SER A 257 18.41 -15.36 -7.54
CA SER A 257 19.01 -15.86 -8.78
C SER A 257 18.32 -15.38 -10.07
N CYS A 258 17.22 -14.64 -10.00
CA CYS A 258 16.58 -14.06 -11.17
C CYS A 258 17.47 -12.95 -11.79
N ASP A 259 18.23 -13.29 -12.83
CA ASP A 259 18.93 -12.33 -13.69
C ASP A 259 17.91 -11.63 -14.60
N ASN A 260 17.52 -10.42 -14.20
CA ASN A 260 16.43 -9.65 -14.80
C ASN A 260 16.76 -8.98 -16.15
N SER A 261 17.79 -9.40 -16.88
CA SER A 261 18.18 -8.78 -18.17
C SER A 261 17.28 -9.21 -19.34
N GLU A 262 16.83 -10.47 -19.37
CA GLU A 262 16.00 -11.00 -20.46
C GLU A 262 14.50 -11.02 -20.12
N ASP A 263 14.16 -11.00 -18.83
CA ASP A 263 12.78 -11.19 -18.34
C ASP A 263 12.00 -9.87 -18.21
N LEU A 264 12.67 -8.71 -18.29
CA LEU A 264 12.00 -7.41 -18.43
C LEU A 264 11.06 -7.42 -19.65
N GLY A 265 11.46 -8.05 -20.76
CA GLY A 265 10.63 -8.15 -21.96
C GLY A 265 9.48 -9.15 -21.84
N LEU A 266 9.63 -10.21 -21.04
CA LEU A 266 8.59 -11.23 -20.78
C LEU A 266 7.62 -10.78 -19.70
N GLN A 267 8.07 -10.06 -18.67
CA GLN A 267 7.22 -9.43 -17.66
C GLN A 267 6.57 -8.14 -18.15
N GLN A 268 7.21 -7.34 -19.03
CA GLN A 268 6.49 -6.31 -19.78
C GLN A 268 5.44 -7.00 -20.65
N ARG A 269 5.76 -8.12 -21.33
CA ARG A 269 4.78 -8.90 -22.11
C ARG A 269 3.71 -9.59 -21.27
N MET A 270 3.94 -9.96 -20.01
CA MET A 270 2.96 -10.55 -19.09
C MET A 270 2.12 -9.48 -18.39
N SER A 271 2.73 -8.32 -18.10
CA SER A 271 2.04 -7.08 -17.72
C SER A 271 1.20 -6.52 -18.89
N LEU A 272 1.59 -6.82 -20.14
CA LEU A 272 0.84 -6.54 -21.37
C LEU A 272 -0.13 -7.68 -21.78
N GLN A 273 0.10 -8.93 -21.35
CA GLN A 273 -0.79 -10.10 -21.58
C GLN A 273 -1.86 -10.26 -20.49
N CYS A 274 -1.75 -9.51 -19.38
CA CYS A 274 -2.93 -9.00 -18.68
C CYS A 274 -3.55 -7.91 -19.58
N GLY A 275 -4.23 -8.35 -20.65
CA GLY A 275 -4.70 -7.48 -21.72
C GLY A 275 -5.58 -6.36 -21.20
N SER A 276 -5.14 -5.11 -21.40
CA SER A 276 -5.93 -3.89 -21.69
C SER A 276 -7.16 -3.53 -20.84
N MET A 277 -7.48 -4.27 -19.78
CA MET A 277 -8.60 -4.06 -18.86
C MET A 277 -8.07 -3.69 -17.48
N GLU A 278 -8.36 -2.48 -17.03
CA GLU A 278 -7.95 -1.98 -15.71
C GLU A 278 -8.92 -2.41 -14.60
N LYS A 279 -10.22 -2.61 -14.93
CA LYS A 279 -11.24 -3.09 -13.99
C LYS A 279 -12.50 -3.59 -14.71
N GLU A 280 -13.12 -4.64 -14.20
CA GLU A 280 -14.44 -5.10 -14.66
C GLU A 280 -15.35 -5.52 -13.51
N GLY A 281 -16.66 -5.45 -13.72
CA GLY A 281 -17.64 -5.89 -12.72
C GLY A 281 -19.08 -5.50 -13.03
N PHE A 282 -20.02 -6.14 -12.33
CA PHE A 282 -21.44 -5.78 -12.42
C PHE A 282 -21.80 -4.63 -11.49
N ILE A 283 -22.23 -3.50 -12.05
CA ILE A 283 -22.64 -2.30 -11.31
C ILE A 283 -24.06 -1.89 -11.70
N LEU A 284 -24.77 -1.29 -10.77
CA LEU A 284 -26.06 -0.66 -11.03
C LEU A 284 -25.83 0.72 -11.64
N LEU A 285 -26.32 0.94 -12.86
CA LEU A 285 -26.06 2.16 -13.63
C LEU A 285 -27.36 2.86 -14.02
N HIS A 286 -27.34 4.18 -13.94
CA HIS A 286 -28.42 5.07 -14.34
C HIS A 286 -27.88 6.20 -15.23
N ARG A 287 -28.57 6.47 -16.34
CA ARG A 287 -28.15 7.43 -17.37
C ARG A 287 -29.16 8.56 -17.51
N THR A 288 -28.72 9.80 -17.37
CA THR A 288 -29.56 10.96 -17.67
C THR A 288 -29.54 11.23 -19.16
N LYS A 289 -30.66 11.03 -19.85
CA LYS A 289 -30.75 11.28 -21.31
C LYS A 289 -31.11 12.73 -21.66
N ASP A 290 -31.63 13.50 -20.72
CA ASP A 290 -32.02 14.91 -20.90
C ASP A 290 -31.71 15.74 -19.65
N LYS A 291 -31.68 17.07 -19.80
CA LYS A 291 -31.42 18.07 -18.74
C LYS A 291 -32.38 18.01 -17.55
N SER A 292 -33.42 17.17 -17.62
CA SER A 292 -34.42 16.96 -16.56
C SER A 292 -34.39 15.51 -16.12
N MET A 293 -34.14 15.28 -14.83
CA MET A 293 -34.21 13.96 -14.22
C MET A 293 -35.69 13.53 -14.03
N LEU A 294 -36.15 12.58 -14.83
CA LEU A 294 -37.36 11.81 -14.54
C LEU A 294 -36.98 10.64 -13.61
N MET A 295 -37.34 10.75 -12.33
CA MET A 295 -37.13 9.74 -11.26
C MET A 295 -37.76 8.36 -11.55
N THR A 296 -38.40 8.16 -12.70
CA THR A 296 -39.14 6.95 -13.06
C THR A 296 -38.28 5.87 -13.71
N SER A 297 -37.00 6.12 -14.00
CA SER A 297 -36.12 5.09 -14.57
C SER A 297 -35.26 4.42 -13.49
N PRO A 298 -35.45 3.12 -13.20
CA PRO A 298 -34.70 2.44 -12.15
C PRO A 298 -33.24 2.24 -12.56
N PHE A 299 -32.35 2.16 -11.57
CA PHE A 299 -31.01 1.62 -11.77
C PHE A 299 -31.10 0.23 -12.40
N LYS A 300 -30.29 0.02 -13.44
CA LYS A 300 -30.25 -1.26 -14.16
C LYS A 300 -28.87 -1.88 -13.98
N LYS A 301 -28.82 -3.20 -13.87
CA LYS A 301 -27.56 -3.93 -13.74
C LYS A 301 -26.84 -3.97 -15.09
N TYR A 302 -25.61 -3.47 -15.12
CA TYR A 302 -24.72 -3.50 -16.28
C TYR A 302 -23.40 -4.17 -15.90
N TYR A 303 -22.81 -4.87 -16.85
CA TYR A 303 -21.40 -5.26 -16.82
C TYR A 303 -20.57 -4.08 -17.32
N VAL A 304 -19.74 -3.52 -16.46
CA VAL A 304 -18.89 -2.36 -16.74
C VAL A 304 -17.46 -2.85 -16.88
N THR A 305 -16.77 -2.39 -17.91
CA THR A 305 -15.40 -2.73 -18.24
C THR A 305 -14.62 -1.45 -18.54
N LEU A 306 -13.59 -1.21 -17.74
CA LEU A 306 -12.65 -0.11 -17.92
C LEU A 306 -11.40 -0.62 -18.66
N ASN A 307 -11.14 -0.05 -19.83
CA ASN A 307 -9.93 -0.25 -20.62
C ASN A 307 -9.05 1.01 -20.58
N LYS A 308 -7.82 0.90 -21.12
CA LYS A 308 -6.85 2.02 -21.18
C LYS A 308 -7.38 3.32 -21.80
N ASP A 309 -8.32 3.22 -22.75
CA ASP A 309 -8.83 4.38 -23.50
C ASP A 309 -10.36 4.54 -23.46
N THR A 310 -11.08 3.53 -22.93
CA THR A 310 -12.55 3.51 -22.97
C THR A 310 -13.16 2.87 -21.73
N LEU A 311 -14.25 3.49 -21.24
CA LEU A 311 -15.17 2.88 -20.28
C LEU A 311 -16.36 2.32 -21.05
N SER A 312 -16.51 1.01 -21.08
CA SER A 312 -17.63 0.33 -21.75
C SER A 312 -18.59 -0.29 -20.75
N TYR A 313 -19.88 -0.32 -21.10
CA TYR A 313 -20.92 -0.95 -20.29
C TYR A 313 -21.98 -1.63 -21.14
N ALA A 314 -22.35 -2.85 -20.75
CA ALA A 314 -23.27 -3.72 -21.48
C ALA A 314 -24.23 -4.45 -20.53
N ARG A 315 -25.41 -4.89 -21.02
CA ARG A 315 -26.37 -5.61 -20.16
C ARG A 315 -25.91 -7.03 -19.80
N THR A 316 -25.05 -7.63 -20.62
CA THR A 316 -24.48 -8.97 -20.43
C THR A 316 -23.01 -8.96 -20.86
N GLN A 317 -22.22 -9.89 -20.32
CA GLN A 317 -20.77 -10.00 -20.54
C GLN A 317 -20.37 -10.22 -22.01
N HIS A 318 -21.30 -10.70 -22.86
CA HIS A 318 -21.05 -11.01 -24.29
C HIS A 318 -22.00 -10.26 -25.25
N SER A 319 -22.60 -9.14 -24.82
CA SER A 319 -23.51 -8.37 -25.67
C SER A 319 -22.77 -7.69 -26.82
N LYS A 320 -23.19 -7.93 -28.07
CA LYS A 320 -22.72 -7.17 -29.25
C LYS A 320 -23.11 -5.68 -29.22
N LYS A 321 -24.08 -5.30 -28.38
CA LYS A 321 -24.47 -3.91 -28.13
C LYS A 321 -23.89 -3.46 -26.79
N SER A 322 -22.75 -2.77 -26.83
CA SER A 322 -22.15 -2.07 -25.69
C SER A 322 -22.20 -0.57 -25.92
N SER A 323 -22.42 0.20 -24.87
CA SER A 323 -22.19 1.65 -24.89
C SER A 323 -20.80 1.91 -24.34
N PHE A 324 -20.11 2.91 -24.88
CA PHE A 324 -18.77 3.27 -24.42
C PHE A 324 -18.62 4.79 -24.27
N ILE A 325 -17.76 5.19 -23.35
CA ILE A 325 -17.31 6.56 -23.12
C ILE A 325 -15.80 6.55 -23.33
N SER A 326 -15.31 7.40 -24.22
CA SER A 326 -13.86 7.61 -24.40
C SER A 326 -13.32 8.34 -23.17
N LEU A 327 -12.24 7.83 -22.57
CA LEU A 327 -11.70 8.38 -21.31
C LEU A 327 -11.27 9.84 -21.41
N PRO A 328 -10.66 10.33 -22.51
CA PRO A 328 -10.39 11.76 -22.71
C PRO A 328 -11.61 12.68 -22.64
N ARG A 329 -12.82 12.12 -22.83
CA ARG A 329 -14.08 12.89 -22.72
C ARG A 329 -14.60 12.96 -21.29
N ILE A 330 -14.03 12.22 -20.35
CA ILE A 330 -14.41 12.28 -18.94
C ILE A 330 -13.80 13.54 -18.33
N ARG A 331 -14.69 14.38 -17.82
CA ARG A 331 -14.40 15.71 -17.29
C ARG A 331 -14.29 15.72 -15.76
N ALA A 332 -15.02 14.84 -15.08
CA ALA A 332 -14.94 14.63 -13.63
C ALA A 332 -15.51 13.27 -13.22
N VAL A 333 -15.00 12.71 -12.10
CA VAL A 333 -15.48 11.48 -11.48
C VAL A 333 -15.56 11.68 -9.97
N GLU A 334 -16.78 11.76 -9.43
CA GLU A 334 -17.02 12.22 -8.06
C GLU A 334 -18.08 11.41 -7.30
N LYS A 335 -18.02 11.49 -5.97
CA LYS A 335 -19.04 10.91 -5.10
C LYS A 335 -20.32 11.78 -5.13
N VAL A 336 -21.47 11.13 -5.00
CA VAL A 336 -22.78 11.79 -4.90
C VAL A 336 -23.25 11.81 -3.44
N GLU A 337 -23.96 12.87 -3.05
CA GLU A 337 -24.58 12.95 -1.73
C GLU A 337 -25.61 11.85 -1.50
N GLU A 338 -25.57 11.21 -0.33
CA GLU A 338 -26.46 10.11 0.07
C GLU A 338 -27.94 10.49 -0.04
N LYS A 339 -28.29 11.74 0.29
CA LYS A 339 -29.65 12.29 0.22
C LYS A 339 -30.23 12.30 -1.19
N SER A 340 -29.41 12.17 -2.22
CA SER A 340 -29.84 12.23 -3.62
C SER A 340 -30.50 10.93 -4.09
N PHE A 341 -29.97 9.78 -3.67
CA PHE A 341 -30.43 8.45 -4.12
C PHE A 341 -30.81 7.51 -2.97
N GLY A 342 -30.62 7.91 -1.71
CA GLY A 342 -30.83 7.05 -0.54
C GLY A 342 -29.76 5.96 -0.37
N SER A 343 -28.65 6.05 -1.10
CA SER A 343 -27.48 5.18 -1.01
C SER A 343 -26.23 6.03 -0.85
N ALA A 344 -25.40 5.72 0.15
CA ALA A 344 -24.12 6.39 0.39
C ALA A 344 -23.01 5.97 -0.59
N ASN A 345 -23.29 4.96 -1.43
CA ASN A 345 -22.31 4.28 -2.28
C ASN A 345 -22.45 4.66 -3.77
N VAL A 346 -22.96 5.85 -4.06
CA VAL A 346 -23.18 6.32 -5.43
C VAL A 346 -22.06 7.25 -5.88
N MET A 347 -21.54 7.02 -7.09
CA MET A 347 -20.66 7.95 -7.80
C MET A 347 -21.31 8.46 -9.09
N GLN A 348 -20.78 9.57 -9.59
CA GLN A 348 -21.13 10.16 -10.88
C GLN A 348 -19.90 10.28 -11.77
N ILE A 349 -20.09 9.99 -13.05
CA ILE A 349 -19.13 10.24 -14.12
C ILE A 349 -19.72 11.34 -15.00
N ILE A 350 -18.97 12.42 -15.17
CA ILE A 350 -19.37 13.55 -15.98
C ILE A 350 -18.52 13.53 -17.25
N SER A 351 -19.15 13.43 -18.42
CA SER A 351 -18.46 13.37 -19.71
C SER A 351 -18.99 14.40 -20.70
N SER A 352 -18.16 14.86 -21.63
CA SER A 352 -18.57 15.73 -22.74
C SER A 352 -19.00 14.91 -23.96
N ARG A 353 -20.08 15.35 -24.62
CA ARG A 353 -20.51 14.81 -25.93
C ARG A 353 -19.95 15.65 -27.08
N ASP A 354 -20.00 15.09 -28.29
CA ASP A 354 -19.51 15.70 -29.54
C ASP A 354 -20.14 17.07 -29.86
N ASN A 355 -21.32 17.33 -29.30
CA ASN A 355 -22.09 18.56 -29.44
C ASN A 355 -21.92 19.54 -28.25
N GLY A 356 -20.86 19.36 -27.43
CA GLY A 356 -20.52 20.25 -26.31
C GLY A 356 -21.43 20.13 -25.08
N LEU A 357 -22.45 19.27 -25.13
CA LEU A 357 -23.34 18.99 -24.01
C LEU A 357 -22.68 18.03 -23.01
N VAL A 358 -22.93 18.27 -21.73
CA VAL A 358 -22.43 17.44 -20.63
C VAL A 358 -23.42 16.32 -20.33
N GLU A 359 -22.91 15.09 -20.28
CA GLU A 359 -23.64 13.88 -19.90
C GLU A 359 -23.22 13.42 -18.49
N LYS A 360 -24.20 13.03 -17.68
CA LYS A 360 -23.98 12.48 -16.33
C LYS A 360 -24.41 11.03 -16.27
N LEU A 361 -23.55 10.20 -15.67
CA LEU A 361 -23.77 8.78 -15.47
C LEU A 361 -23.62 8.46 -13.99
N TYR A 362 -24.66 7.89 -13.38
CA TYR A 362 -24.65 7.51 -11.97
C TYR A 362 -24.42 6.01 -11.81
N LEU A 363 -23.53 5.63 -10.91
CA LEU A 363 -23.19 4.25 -10.60
C LEU A 363 -23.39 4.00 -9.11
N ASP A 364 -24.24 3.04 -8.78
CA ASP A 364 -24.51 2.60 -7.42
C ASP A 364 -23.75 1.30 -7.13
N CYS A 365 -22.86 1.38 -6.15
CA CYS A 365 -21.97 0.29 -5.75
C CYS A 365 -22.51 -0.43 -4.51
N LYS A 366 -22.26 -1.73 -4.39
CA LYS A 366 -22.77 -2.55 -3.29
C LYS A 366 -22.12 -2.22 -1.95
N SER A 367 -20.90 -1.70 -1.97
CA SER A 367 -20.15 -1.32 -0.77
C SER A 367 -19.28 -0.09 -1.01
N VAL A 368 -18.87 0.55 0.08
CA VAL A 368 -17.90 1.66 0.09
C VAL A 368 -16.58 1.24 -0.57
N ASN A 369 -16.19 -0.03 -0.42
CA ASN A 369 -14.98 -0.56 -1.02
C ASN A 369 -15.10 -0.67 -2.54
N GLU A 370 -16.21 -1.19 -3.05
CA GLU A 370 -16.45 -1.25 -4.49
C GLU A 370 -16.50 0.17 -5.09
N LEU A 371 -17.16 1.11 -4.41
CA LEU A 371 -17.18 2.53 -4.79
C LEU A 371 -15.76 3.11 -4.89
N ASN A 372 -14.97 2.97 -3.82
CA ASN A 372 -13.62 3.54 -3.77
C ASN A 372 -12.69 2.91 -4.82
N GLN A 373 -12.80 1.60 -5.05
CA GLN A 373 -12.02 0.93 -6.09
C GLN A 373 -12.37 1.43 -7.50
N TRP A 374 -13.64 1.69 -7.79
CA TRP A 374 -14.05 2.24 -9.08
C TRP A 374 -13.66 3.70 -9.25
N LEU A 375 -13.80 4.52 -8.20
CA LEU A 375 -13.34 5.91 -8.19
C LEU A 375 -11.83 6.00 -8.46
N SER A 376 -11.04 5.18 -7.76
CA SER A 376 -9.58 5.13 -7.94
C SER A 376 -9.21 4.70 -9.37
N ALA A 377 -9.80 3.61 -9.87
CA ALA A 377 -9.51 3.12 -11.21
C ALA A 377 -9.85 4.16 -12.30
N LEU A 378 -11.03 4.79 -12.23
CA LEU A 378 -11.45 5.78 -13.21
C LEU A 378 -10.62 7.07 -13.15
N ARG A 379 -10.27 7.56 -11.95
CA ARG A 379 -9.43 8.75 -11.81
C ARG A 379 -8.01 8.50 -12.32
N LYS A 380 -7.46 7.31 -12.06
CA LYS A 380 -6.17 6.88 -12.62
C LYS A 380 -6.21 6.85 -14.15
N ALA A 381 -7.26 6.27 -14.72
CA ALA A 381 -7.40 6.19 -16.17
C ALA A 381 -7.56 7.58 -16.83
N CYS A 382 -8.08 8.57 -16.09
CA CYS A 382 -8.29 9.95 -16.55
C CYS A 382 -7.20 10.93 -16.11
N SER A 383 -6.11 10.49 -15.48
CA SER A 383 -5.12 11.39 -14.86
C SER A 383 -4.37 12.29 -15.85
N HIS A 384 -4.30 11.87 -17.11
CA HIS A 384 -3.63 12.60 -18.19
C HIS A 384 -4.58 13.55 -18.96
N ASN A 385 -5.86 13.62 -18.55
CA ASN A 385 -6.82 14.50 -19.20
C ASN A 385 -6.51 15.95 -18.81
N THR A 386 -6.21 16.78 -19.79
CA THR A 386 -5.98 18.23 -19.62
C THR A 386 -7.28 19.03 -19.49
N ASP A 387 -8.40 18.36 -19.75
CA ASP A 387 -9.69 18.96 -20.06
C ASP A 387 -10.67 18.82 -18.87
N THR A 388 -10.19 18.85 -17.62
CA THR A 388 -11.01 18.54 -16.44
C THR A 388 -11.79 19.76 -15.93
N MET A 389 -12.96 19.52 -15.32
CA MET A 389 -13.76 20.59 -14.69
C MET A 389 -13.19 20.92 -13.32
N SER A 390 -13.22 22.19 -12.89
CA SER A 390 -12.76 22.63 -11.56
C SER A 390 -13.79 22.47 -10.44
N SER A 391 -15.06 22.32 -10.81
CA SER A 391 -16.17 22.22 -9.86
C SER A 391 -17.35 21.43 -10.46
N TYR A 392 -18.17 20.86 -9.58
CA TYR A 392 -19.26 19.94 -9.90
C TYR A 392 -20.42 20.09 -8.90
N HIS A 393 -21.56 19.46 -9.19
CA HIS A 393 -22.69 19.37 -8.27
C HIS A 393 -22.75 17.97 -7.65
N PRO A 394 -22.65 17.83 -6.32
CA PRO A 394 -22.74 16.54 -5.64
C PRO A 394 -24.19 16.03 -5.51
N GLY A 395 -25.17 16.89 -5.81
CA GLY A 395 -26.59 16.57 -5.82
C GLY A 395 -27.13 16.16 -7.20
N ILE A 396 -28.44 15.98 -7.28
CA ILE A 396 -29.19 15.69 -8.51
C ILE A 396 -29.99 16.91 -8.96
N TYR A 397 -30.14 17.10 -10.27
CA TYR A 397 -31.00 18.16 -10.82
C TYR A 397 -32.45 17.66 -10.90
N LYS A 398 -33.33 18.18 -10.04
CA LYS A 398 -34.74 17.76 -9.94
C LYS A 398 -35.66 18.98 -9.77
N GLY A 399 -36.70 19.05 -10.59
CA GLY A 399 -37.72 20.11 -10.48
C GLY A 399 -37.16 21.51 -10.77
N ASP A 400 -36.34 21.63 -11.82
CA ASP A 400 -35.72 22.90 -12.25
C ASP A 400 -34.72 23.50 -11.23
N ARG A 401 -34.22 22.69 -10.28
CA ARG A 401 -33.22 23.07 -9.29
C ARG A 401 -32.28 21.91 -8.94
N TRP A 402 -31.07 22.23 -8.52
CA TRP A 402 -30.13 21.28 -7.92
C TRP A 402 -30.53 20.92 -6.48
N SER A 403 -30.38 19.65 -6.08
CA SER A 403 -30.65 19.23 -4.71
C SER A 403 -29.57 19.68 -3.72
N CYS A 404 -28.34 19.94 -4.19
CA CYS A 404 -27.20 20.36 -3.36
C CYS A 404 -27.22 21.87 -3.06
N CYS A 405 -27.42 22.72 -4.07
CA CYS A 405 -27.31 24.19 -3.92
C CYS A 405 -28.59 24.95 -4.27
N HIS A 406 -29.66 24.25 -4.72
CA HIS A 406 -30.93 24.84 -5.15
C HIS A 406 -30.85 25.85 -6.30
N GLN A 407 -29.70 25.93 -6.98
CA GLN A 407 -29.52 26.76 -8.18
C GLN A 407 -30.30 26.17 -9.36
N LYS A 408 -30.76 27.05 -10.25
CA LYS A 408 -31.36 26.68 -11.54
C LYS A 408 -30.28 26.65 -12.62
N ASP A 409 -30.40 25.75 -13.59
CA ASP A 409 -29.54 25.78 -14.78
C ASP A 409 -29.80 27.06 -15.58
N LYS A 410 -28.81 27.96 -15.68
CA LYS A 410 -28.90 29.13 -16.56
C LYS A 410 -28.63 28.68 -18.00
N ALA A 411 -29.61 28.84 -18.89
CA ALA A 411 -29.45 28.49 -20.30
C ALA A 411 -28.35 29.34 -20.96
N GLY A 412 -27.26 28.68 -21.40
CA GLY A 412 -26.22 29.30 -22.23
C GLY A 412 -24.85 29.53 -21.57
N THR A 413 -24.70 29.25 -20.27
CA THR A 413 -23.39 29.29 -19.58
C THR A 413 -23.05 27.92 -19.02
N THR A 414 -21.82 27.43 -19.19
CA THR A 414 -21.28 26.26 -18.48
C THR A 414 -21.40 26.50 -16.98
N ASP A 415 -22.37 25.84 -16.33
CA ASP A 415 -22.61 25.96 -14.89
C ASP A 415 -21.36 25.51 -14.12
N PRO A 416 -20.72 26.39 -13.33
CA PRO A 416 -19.47 26.08 -12.68
C PRO A 416 -19.60 24.95 -11.65
N GLY A 417 -20.78 24.59 -11.14
CA GLY A 417 -20.89 23.61 -10.05
C GLY A 417 -20.74 24.26 -8.66
N CYS A 418 -21.26 23.61 -7.62
CA CYS A 418 -21.27 24.16 -6.26
C CYS A 418 -20.20 23.57 -5.31
N ASP A 419 -19.47 22.54 -5.74
CA ASP A 419 -18.40 21.90 -4.97
C ASP A 419 -17.15 21.69 -5.84
N LYS A 420 -15.96 21.61 -5.24
CA LYS A 420 -14.68 21.49 -5.97
C LYS A 420 -14.42 20.04 -6.39
N THR A 421 -14.07 19.83 -7.65
CA THR A 421 -13.63 18.52 -8.15
C THR A 421 -12.27 18.13 -7.56
N LYS A 422 -12.14 16.87 -7.18
CA LYS A 422 -10.91 16.30 -6.62
C LYS A 422 -10.15 15.60 -7.75
N HIS A 423 -9.25 16.33 -8.38
CA HIS A 423 -8.34 15.81 -9.41
C HIS A 423 -7.26 14.88 -8.83
N GLY A 424 -6.90 15.13 -7.58
CA GLY A 424 -6.14 14.19 -6.75
C GLY A 424 -7.10 13.30 -5.98
N VAL A 425 -6.89 11.99 -6.10
CA VAL A 425 -7.29 11.10 -5.02
C VAL A 425 -6.48 11.55 -3.81
N THR A 426 -7.16 11.92 -2.72
CA THR A 426 -6.53 12.02 -1.40
C THR A 426 -7.19 10.92 -0.59
N LEU A 427 -6.76 9.69 -0.88
CA LEU A 427 -7.04 8.55 -0.04
C LEU A 427 -5.82 8.40 0.86
N GLN A 428 -5.89 9.07 2.01
CA GLN A 428 -5.16 8.54 3.16
C GLN A 428 -5.54 7.07 3.29
N GLU A 429 -4.52 6.21 3.21
CA GLU A 429 -4.55 4.75 3.25
C GLU A 429 -4.44 4.03 1.87
N TRP A 430 -3.17 3.88 1.47
CA TRP A 430 -2.57 2.71 0.82
C TRP A 430 -2.94 2.32 -0.62
N TYR A 431 -3.66 3.13 -1.40
CA TYR A 431 -3.78 2.93 -2.86
C TYR A 431 -4.08 4.25 -3.61
N ASP A 432 -3.23 5.24 -3.41
CA ASP A 432 -3.21 6.50 -4.18
C ASP A 432 -2.09 6.42 -5.24
N PRO A 433 -2.24 6.90 -6.49
CA PRO A 433 -1.09 7.17 -7.35
C PRO A 433 0.01 7.87 -6.55
N LEU A 434 1.25 7.43 -6.76
CA LEU A 434 2.42 8.13 -6.24
C LEU A 434 2.33 9.58 -6.73
N ASP A 435 2.32 10.52 -5.80
CA ASP A 435 2.32 11.96 -6.08
C ASP A 435 3.69 12.51 -5.65
N PRO A 436 4.70 12.50 -6.54
CA PRO A 436 6.03 13.00 -6.22
C PRO A 436 6.02 14.44 -5.70
N ASP A 437 5.09 15.26 -6.17
CA ASP A 437 5.02 16.68 -5.80
C ASP A 437 4.55 16.83 -4.35
N LEU A 438 3.46 16.16 -3.97
CA LEU A 438 3.00 16.12 -2.58
C LEU A 438 4.08 15.53 -1.65
N GLU A 439 4.67 14.40 -2.03
CA GLU A 439 5.67 13.74 -1.19
C GLU A 439 6.93 14.60 -1.04
N SER A 440 7.34 15.31 -2.10
CA SER A 440 8.44 16.28 -2.04
C SER A 440 8.17 17.42 -1.06
N GLN A 441 6.93 17.92 -1.03
CA GLN A 441 6.51 18.98 -0.11
C GLN A 441 6.50 18.52 1.34
N LEU A 442 6.02 17.29 1.61
CA LEU A 442 6.03 16.70 2.94
C LEU A 442 7.46 16.49 3.45
N ILE A 443 8.37 16.01 2.58
CA ILE A 443 9.80 15.85 2.90
C ILE A 443 10.43 17.22 3.18
N TYR A 444 10.17 18.22 2.33
CA TYR A 444 10.69 19.58 2.52
C TYR A 444 10.26 20.15 3.88
N ARG A 445 8.96 20.06 4.22
CA ARG A 445 8.43 20.52 5.50
C ARG A 445 9.14 19.87 6.69
N HIS A 446 9.39 18.56 6.62
CA HIS A 446 10.12 17.84 7.65
C HIS A 446 11.57 18.32 7.75
N LEU A 447 12.29 18.40 6.63
CA LEU A 447 13.70 18.80 6.57
C LEU A 447 13.92 20.22 7.09
N ILE A 448 13.00 21.15 6.80
CA ILE A 448 13.04 22.50 7.38
C ILE A 448 12.84 22.45 8.90
N GLY A 449 11.89 21.66 9.38
CA GLY A 449 11.64 21.47 10.82
C GLY A 449 12.86 20.97 11.58
N VAL A 450 13.62 20.02 11.00
CA VAL A 450 14.83 19.46 11.62
C VAL A 450 16.13 20.16 11.24
N ARG A 451 16.09 21.23 10.44
CA ARG A 451 17.28 21.90 9.88
C ARG A 451 18.29 22.35 10.93
N GLN A 452 17.82 22.92 12.04
CA GLN A 452 18.72 23.40 13.11
C GLN A 452 19.43 22.22 13.79
N ALA A 453 18.69 21.15 14.09
CA ALA A 453 19.27 19.92 14.66
C ALA A 453 20.28 19.28 13.70
N MET A 454 19.97 19.26 12.39
CA MET A 454 20.89 18.84 11.34
C MET A 454 22.18 19.66 11.34
N ARG A 455 22.10 21.00 11.38
CA ARG A 455 23.30 21.85 11.42
C ARG A 455 24.15 21.59 12.66
N LYS A 456 23.52 21.46 13.83
CA LYS A 456 24.24 21.18 15.08
C LYS A 456 24.99 19.84 15.02
N LYS A 457 24.31 18.77 14.59
CA LYS A 457 24.93 17.46 14.42
C LYS A 457 26.04 17.47 13.37
N TYR A 458 25.85 18.17 12.26
CA TYR A 458 26.88 18.30 11.23
C TYR A 458 28.13 19.01 11.77
N GLN A 459 27.96 20.05 12.60
CA GLN A 459 29.07 20.73 13.27
C GLN A 459 29.78 19.82 14.28
N GLU A 460 29.05 18.96 15.00
CA GLU A 460 29.63 17.94 15.88
C GLU A 460 30.46 16.92 15.09
N MET A 461 30.00 16.50 13.91
CA MET A 461 30.73 15.56 13.04
C MET A 461 31.97 16.16 12.37
N ILE A 462 32.04 17.47 12.20
CA ILE A 462 33.20 18.16 11.59
C ILE A 462 34.31 18.42 12.61
N LYS A 463 33.99 18.50 13.91
CA LYS A 463 35.02 18.63 14.94
C LYS A 463 35.82 17.33 14.99
N PRO A 464 37.10 17.30 14.58
CA PRO A 464 37.87 16.07 14.64
C PRO A 464 38.12 15.73 16.11
N GLU A 465 37.83 14.49 16.51
CA GLU A 465 38.68 13.85 17.51
C GLU A 465 40.06 13.69 16.83
N GLU A 466 41.10 14.14 17.51
CA GLU A 466 42.47 14.08 17.01
C GLU A 466 42.86 12.62 16.68
N GLU A 467 43.56 12.44 15.55
CA GLU A 467 44.18 11.20 15.03
C GLU A 467 43.30 10.17 14.28
N ASP A 468 43.31 10.23 12.93
CA ASP A 468 43.86 9.16 12.04
C ASP A 468 43.79 9.59 10.56
N ASP A 469 44.94 9.78 9.92
CA ASP A 469 45.10 10.24 8.53
C ASP A 469 44.91 9.08 7.53
N ARG A 470 43.66 8.64 7.27
CA ARG A 470 43.37 7.71 6.15
C ARG A 470 42.06 7.91 5.36
N GLU A 471 41.25 8.95 5.61
CA GLU A 471 39.92 9.14 4.94
C GLU A 471 39.71 10.46 4.15
N THR A 472 40.75 11.07 3.60
CA THR A 472 40.66 12.44 3.02
C THR A 472 39.75 12.58 1.79
N LEU A 473 39.64 11.59 0.91
CA LEU A 473 38.87 11.69 -0.36
C LEU A 473 37.36 11.41 -0.21
N GLU A 474 36.94 10.54 0.71
CA GLU A 474 35.51 10.29 0.97
C GLU A 474 34.92 11.36 1.88
N GLY A 475 35.71 11.90 2.82
CA GLY A 475 35.32 13.01 3.68
C GLY A 475 34.94 14.27 2.89
N GLU A 476 35.75 14.65 1.89
CA GLU A 476 35.48 15.82 1.03
C GLU A 476 34.18 15.70 0.23
N LYS A 477 33.87 14.52 -0.35
CA LYS A 477 32.62 14.29 -1.08
C LYS A 477 31.39 14.30 -0.17
N LYS A 478 31.51 13.77 1.06
CA LYS A 478 30.45 13.81 2.08
C LYS A 478 30.20 15.26 2.54
N LEU A 479 31.27 16.07 2.67
CA LEU A 479 31.21 17.48 3.05
C LEU A 479 30.47 18.33 1.99
N ASP A 480 30.74 18.08 0.71
CA ASP A 480 30.08 18.75 -0.42
C ASP A 480 28.58 18.42 -0.48
N GLY A 481 28.20 17.15 -0.29
CA GLY A 481 26.81 16.69 -0.33
C GLY A 481 25.91 17.35 0.74
N VAL A 482 26.40 17.49 1.98
CA VAL A 482 25.64 18.13 3.06
C VAL A 482 25.53 19.65 2.87
N THR A 483 26.61 20.28 2.40
CA THR A 483 26.62 21.71 2.08
C THR A 483 25.62 22.02 0.96
N ARG A 484 25.61 21.21 -0.09
CA ARG A 484 24.63 21.29 -1.17
C ARG A 484 23.20 21.10 -0.68
N LEU A 485 22.94 20.14 0.22
CA LEU A 485 21.62 19.95 0.82
C LEU A 485 21.14 21.23 1.55
N PHE A 486 21.99 21.86 2.35
CA PHE A 486 21.63 23.10 3.04
C PHE A 486 21.40 24.27 2.07
N SER A 487 22.15 24.37 0.97
CA SER A 487 21.89 25.38 -0.08
C SER A 487 20.51 25.16 -0.70
N VAL A 488 20.20 23.94 -1.14
CA VAL A 488 18.91 23.61 -1.76
C VAL A 488 17.75 23.90 -0.81
N LEU A 489 17.88 23.56 0.48
CA LEU A 489 16.86 23.88 1.48
C LEU A 489 16.67 25.40 1.67
N GLN A 490 17.74 26.18 1.54
CA GLN A 490 17.66 27.65 1.62
C GLN A 490 16.98 28.22 0.38
N ASP A 491 17.33 27.74 -0.81
CA ASP A 491 16.73 28.17 -2.08
C ASP A 491 15.22 27.87 -2.11
N LEU A 492 14.85 26.66 -1.70
CA LEU A 492 13.44 26.26 -1.56
C LEU A 492 12.70 27.15 -0.57
N GLN A 493 13.32 27.50 0.57
CA GLN A 493 12.70 28.40 1.55
C GLN A 493 12.45 29.79 0.96
N ASN A 494 13.41 30.32 0.20
CA ASN A 494 13.27 31.62 -0.46
C ASN A 494 12.14 31.57 -1.50
N SER A 495 12.05 30.52 -2.30
CA SER A 495 10.97 30.34 -3.28
C SER A 495 9.60 30.24 -2.63
N HIS A 496 9.45 29.49 -1.54
CA HIS A 496 8.17 29.38 -0.82
C HIS A 496 7.75 30.74 -0.24
N THR A 497 8.70 31.49 0.33
CA THR A 497 8.42 32.82 0.90
C THR A 497 7.95 33.79 -0.20
N ALA A 498 8.58 33.77 -1.37
CA ALA A 498 8.18 34.59 -2.51
C ALA A 498 6.75 34.28 -3.00
N VAL A 499 6.38 32.98 -3.06
CA VAL A 499 5.02 32.56 -3.44
C VAL A 499 3.99 33.00 -2.39
N GLU A 500 4.29 32.84 -1.10
CA GLU A 500 3.41 33.30 -0.02
C GLU A 500 3.19 34.82 -0.06
N GLU A 501 4.23 35.60 -0.35
CA GLU A 501 4.14 37.05 -0.52
C GLU A 501 3.27 37.43 -1.73
N GLU A 502 3.45 36.74 -2.85
CA GLU A 502 2.65 36.95 -4.07
C GLU A 502 1.16 36.61 -3.83
N GLU A 503 0.86 35.51 -3.14
CA GLU A 503 -0.51 35.14 -2.78
C GLU A 503 -1.14 36.14 -1.80
N ARG A 504 -0.37 36.65 -0.82
CA ARG A 504 -0.84 37.70 0.10
C ARG A 504 -1.17 38.99 -0.64
N LEU A 505 -0.36 39.38 -1.63
CA LEU A 505 -0.61 40.55 -2.47
C LEU A 505 -1.87 40.36 -3.33
N LYS A 506 -2.04 39.19 -3.96
CA LYS A 506 -3.24 38.83 -4.73
C LYS A 506 -4.51 38.86 -3.85
N ASN A 507 -4.46 38.29 -2.65
CA ASN A 507 -5.59 38.30 -1.73
C ASN A 507 -5.93 39.70 -1.19
N ARG A 508 -4.93 40.56 -0.98
CA ARG A 508 -5.15 41.97 -0.64
C ARG A 508 -5.85 42.73 -1.76
N ASN A 509 -5.40 42.53 -3.00
CA ASN A 509 -6.03 43.16 -4.17
C ASN A 509 -7.46 42.67 -4.38
N PHE A 510 -7.72 41.36 -4.16
CA PHE A 510 -9.07 40.80 -4.21
C PHE A 510 -10.01 41.38 -3.13
N LEU A 511 -9.51 41.61 -1.92
CA LEU A 511 -10.27 42.26 -0.85
C LEU A 511 -10.54 43.75 -1.11
N LEU A 512 -9.62 44.43 -1.81
CA LEU A 512 -9.79 45.82 -2.23
C LEU A 512 -10.82 45.95 -3.38
N GLU A 513 -10.84 45.01 -4.33
CA GLU A 513 -11.84 44.95 -5.41
C GLU A 513 -13.26 44.61 -4.91
N LEU A 514 -13.39 43.92 -3.77
CA LEU A 514 -14.69 43.66 -3.13
C LEU A 514 -15.24 44.87 -2.34
N GLN A 515 -14.44 45.92 -2.13
CA GLN A 515 -14.83 47.15 -1.42
C GLN A 515 -15.17 48.32 -2.35
N THR A 516 -14.98 48.16 -3.65
CA THR A 516 -15.43 49.08 -4.72
C THR A 516 -16.64 48.50 -5.44
#